data_AF-A0A7S3CKY5-F1
#
_entry.id   AF-A0A7S3CKY5-F1
#
_cell.length_a   1.000
_cell.length_b   1.000
_cell.length_c   1.000
_cell.angle_alpha   90.00
_cell.angle_beta   90.00
_cell.angle_gamma   90.00
#
_symmetry.space_group_name_H-M   'P 1'
#
loop_
_entity.id
_entity.type
_entity.pdbx_description
1 polymer ?
#
loop_
_entity_poly.entity_id
_entity_poly.type
_entity_poly.pdbx_seq_one_letter_code
_entity_poly.pdbx_strand_id
1 'polypeptide(L)'
;RVQRNFTTANALLVNSIVDFSSYCTSIVAMNETTVVHVRNLDFDFPKNMQKLIYNQKFVRGGEVIASAPSIAGFYGVYTALVPTKFSLSYNVRYSADSFKSKGGSNKGPSMLRSSTDIWKNLRLELDPEYMPFQNLLQDVVVSAQSYEEAVERLSSQKINAPGYVIVANPQLASPSEKYGQGVV
;
A
#
# COMPACT_ATOMS: atom_id res chain seq x y z
N ARG A 1 17.40 25.80 -4.93
CA ARG A 1 16.56 26.70 -4.09
C ARG A 1 15.43 25.84 -3.51
N VAL A 2 15.62 25.29 -2.31
CA VAL A 2 14.66 24.35 -1.68
C VAL A 2 13.48 25.17 -1.16
N GLN A 3 12.25 24.80 -1.52
CA GLN A 3 11.04 25.52 -1.08
C GLN A 3 10.91 25.47 0.45
N ARG A 4 11.04 26.64 1.07
CA ARG A 4 10.80 26.90 2.50
C ARG A 4 9.31 27.16 2.73
N ASN A 5 8.49 26.11 2.85
CA ASN A 5 7.22 26.08 3.61
C ASN A 5 6.53 24.71 3.54
N PHE A 6 7.22 23.64 3.94
CA PHE A 6 6.58 22.33 4.10
C PHE A 6 5.92 22.27 5.48
N THR A 7 4.59 22.43 5.52
CA THR A 7 3.80 22.43 6.76
C THR A 7 3.43 21.01 7.18
N THR A 8 3.01 20.82 8.43
CA THR A 8 2.45 19.54 8.90
C THR A 8 1.24 19.09 8.09
N ALA A 9 0.41 20.03 7.62
CA ALA A 9 -0.71 19.72 6.73
C ALA A 9 -0.22 19.16 5.38
N ASN A 10 0.83 19.74 4.81
CA ASN A 10 1.44 19.20 3.59
C ASN A 10 2.02 17.80 3.82
N ALA A 11 2.66 17.58 4.99
CA ALA A 11 3.18 16.27 5.38
C ALA A 11 2.05 15.22 5.45
N LEU A 12 0.94 15.56 6.10
CA LEU A 12 -0.23 14.68 6.19
C LEU A 12 -0.75 14.32 4.80
N LEU A 13 -0.98 15.31 3.93
CA LEU A 13 -1.51 15.09 2.58
C LEU A 13 -0.59 14.23 1.70
N VAL A 14 0.73 14.43 1.78
CA VAL A 14 1.69 13.58 1.05
C VAL A 14 1.63 12.13 1.54
N ASN A 15 1.32 11.90 2.82
CA ASN A 15 1.24 10.56 3.38
C ASN A 15 -0.06 9.83 3.10
N SER A 16 -1.09 10.55 2.63
CA SER A 16 -2.34 9.97 2.13
C SER A 16 -2.40 9.96 0.59
N ILE A 17 -1.25 9.97 -0.12
CA ILE A 17 -1.21 10.21 -1.57
C ILE A 17 -2.04 9.21 -2.41
N VAL A 18 -2.08 7.94 -2.01
CA VAL A 18 -2.85 6.92 -2.76
C VAL A 18 -4.36 7.01 -2.54
N ASP A 19 -4.80 7.76 -1.52
CA ASP A 19 -6.22 7.96 -1.23
C ASP A 19 -6.89 8.96 -2.18
N PHE A 20 -6.09 9.78 -2.89
CA PHE A 20 -6.60 10.75 -3.86
C PHE A 20 -6.76 10.16 -5.26
N SER A 21 -5.70 9.55 -5.79
CA SER A 21 -5.68 8.94 -7.12
C SER A 21 -4.55 7.92 -7.17
N SER A 22 -4.91 6.65 -7.21
CA SER A 22 -3.96 5.58 -7.53
C SER A 22 -4.67 4.42 -8.22
N TYR A 23 -3.90 3.68 -9.02
CA TYR A 23 -4.31 2.39 -9.57
C TYR A 23 -3.22 1.39 -9.35
N CYS A 24 -3.65 0.14 -9.20
CA CYS A 24 -2.77 -0.90 -8.76
C CYS A 24 -3.09 -2.19 -9.49
N THR A 25 -2.07 -2.80 -10.08
CA THR A 25 -2.10 -4.21 -10.49
C THR A 25 -1.02 -4.93 -9.71
N SER A 26 -1.38 -6.04 -9.06
CA SER A 26 -0.43 -6.91 -8.35
C SER A 26 -0.65 -8.36 -8.77
N ILE A 27 0.45 -9.08 -8.96
CA ILE A 27 0.47 -10.47 -9.38
C ILE A 27 1.40 -11.23 -8.45
N VAL A 28 0.90 -12.32 -7.87
CA VAL A 28 1.71 -13.35 -7.24
C VAL A 28 1.61 -14.59 -8.12
N ALA A 29 2.75 -15.09 -8.55
CA ALA A 29 2.87 -16.31 -9.33
C ALA A 29 3.90 -17.22 -8.66
N MET A 30 3.73 -18.52 -8.81
CA MET A 30 4.66 -19.50 -8.26
C MET A 30 4.90 -20.64 -9.24
N ASN A 31 6.10 -21.20 -9.18
CA ASN A 31 6.41 -22.52 -9.71
C ASN A 31 6.92 -23.41 -8.55
N GLU A 32 7.48 -24.58 -8.86
CA GLU A 32 7.95 -25.54 -7.85
C GLU A 32 9.04 -25.01 -6.91
N THR A 33 9.83 -24.03 -7.35
CA THR A 33 11.03 -23.57 -6.62
C THR A 33 11.02 -22.09 -6.30
N THR A 34 10.12 -21.32 -6.92
CA THR A 34 10.20 -19.86 -6.96
C THR A 34 8.82 -19.25 -6.82
N VAL A 35 8.72 -18.22 -5.98
CA VAL A 35 7.59 -17.32 -5.89
C VAL A 35 8.01 -15.96 -6.43
N VAL A 36 7.20 -15.40 -7.32
CA VAL A 36 7.40 -14.09 -7.92
C VAL A 36 6.23 -13.22 -7.54
N HIS A 37 6.53 -12.03 -7.02
CA HIS A 37 5.55 -11.02 -6.68
C HIS A 37 5.90 -9.73 -7.41
N VAL A 38 5.06 -9.34 -8.37
CA VAL A 38 5.25 -8.15 -9.21
C VAL A 38 4.04 -7.25 -9.13
N ARG A 39 4.25 -5.96 -9.35
CA ARG A 39 3.15 -4.99 -9.33
C ARG A 39 3.45 -3.75 -10.18
N ASN A 40 2.40 -3.04 -10.58
CA ASN A 40 2.43 -1.67 -11.11
C ASN A 40 1.64 -0.75 -10.18
N LEU A 41 2.23 0.39 -9.78
CA LEU A 41 1.57 1.47 -9.03
C LEU A 41 1.47 2.70 -9.92
N ASP A 42 0.25 3.04 -10.32
CA ASP A 42 -0.03 4.07 -11.30
C ASP A 42 -0.66 5.30 -10.63
N PHE A 43 -0.30 6.48 -11.12
CA PHE A 43 -0.85 7.78 -10.73
C PHE A 43 -1.24 8.55 -12.00
N ASP A 44 -2.26 9.41 -11.94
CA ASP A 44 -2.70 10.24 -13.08
C ASP A 44 -1.68 11.31 -13.52
N PHE A 45 -0.55 11.45 -12.81
CA PHE A 45 0.51 12.45 -13.05
C PHE A 45 1.92 11.81 -13.08
N PRO A 46 2.18 10.86 -14.00
CA PRO A 46 3.40 10.05 -13.99
C PRO A 46 4.69 10.87 -14.20
N LYS A 47 4.64 11.94 -15.00
CA LYS A 47 5.80 12.82 -15.26
C LYS A 47 6.32 13.51 -13.99
N ASN A 48 5.45 13.75 -13.02
CA ASN A 48 5.80 14.33 -11.73
C ASN A 48 6.29 13.23 -10.79
N MET A 49 5.55 12.11 -10.71
CA MET A 49 5.86 11.00 -9.81
C MET A 49 7.20 10.36 -10.08
N GLN A 50 7.56 10.12 -11.35
CA GLN A 50 8.82 9.48 -11.73
C GLN A 50 10.06 10.19 -11.16
N LYS A 51 10.00 11.52 -10.98
CA LYS A 51 11.10 12.32 -10.41
C LYS A 51 11.24 12.18 -8.89
N LEU A 52 10.22 11.62 -8.23
CA LEU A 52 10.13 11.47 -6.78
C LEU A 52 10.32 10.01 -6.34
N ILE A 53 10.34 9.05 -7.28
CA ILE A 53 10.51 7.64 -6.95
C ILE A 53 11.96 7.36 -6.57
N TYR A 54 12.16 6.62 -5.48
CA TYR A 54 13.46 6.11 -5.06
C TYR A 54 13.31 4.73 -4.41
N ASN A 55 14.43 4.00 -4.29
CA ASN A 55 14.46 2.74 -3.56
C ASN A 55 14.82 2.99 -2.09
N GLN A 56 13.84 2.87 -1.21
CA GLN A 56 13.98 2.94 0.23
C GLN A 56 14.57 1.63 0.77
N LYS A 57 15.56 1.74 1.65
CA LYS A 57 16.13 0.62 2.42
C LYS A 57 15.83 0.85 3.90
N PHE A 58 15.28 -0.15 4.56
CA PHE A 58 15.09 -0.15 6.01
C PHE A 58 16.31 -0.81 6.64
N VAL A 59 16.99 -0.12 7.56
CA VAL A 59 18.23 -0.59 8.17
C VAL A 59 18.07 -0.70 9.68
N ARG A 60 18.45 -1.83 10.26
CA ARG A 60 18.50 -2.06 11.72
C ARG A 60 19.82 -2.74 12.07
N GLY A 61 20.56 -2.17 13.01
CA GLY A 61 21.86 -2.72 13.41
C GLY A 61 22.91 -2.76 12.28
N GLY A 62 22.78 -1.91 11.26
CA GLY A 62 23.66 -1.90 10.08
C GLY A 62 23.24 -2.83 8.94
N GLU A 63 22.24 -3.69 9.15
CA GLU A 63 21.74 -4.62 8.14
C GLU A 63 20.44 -4.12 7.47
N VAL A 64 20.31 -4.37 6.16
CA VAL A 64 19.09 -4.05 5.41
C VAL A 64 18.04 -5.12 5.70
N ILE A 65 16.99 -4.76 6.45
CA ILE A 65 15.92 -5.67 6.86
C ILE A 65 14.74 -5.70 5.88
N ALA A 66 14.60 -4.67 5.04
CA ALA A 66 13.59 -4.60 4.00
C ALA A 66 13.97 -3.58 2.93
N SER A 67 13.38 -3.72 1.74
CA SER A 67 13.51 -2.76 0.65
C SER A 67 12.16 -2.48 0.00
N ALA A 68 11.96 -1.23 -0.45
CA ALA A 68 10.70 -0.76 -1.00
C ALA A 68 10.93 0.32 -2.06
N PRO A 69 10.27 0.28 -3.22
CA PRO A 69 10.09 1.50 -4.01
C PRO A 69 9.19 2.47 -3.21
N SER A 70 9.60 3.72 -3.11
CA SER A 70 8.92 4.75 -2.33
C SER A 70 8.92 6.10 -3.05
N ILE A 71 8.16 7.05 -2.50
CA ILE A 71 7.93 8.39 -3.05
C ILE A 71 8.52 9.41 -2.08
N ALA A 72 9.31 10.36 -2.56
CA ALA A 72 9.92 11.38 -1.70
C ALA A 72 8.85 12.16 -0.89
N GLY A 73 9.00 12.18 0.43
CA GLY A 73 8.06 12.80 1.38
C GLY A 73 7.01 11.85 1.96
N PHE A 74 6.84 10.66 1.38
CA PHE A 74 6.05 9.56 1.94
C PHE A 74 6.92 8.73 2.88
N TYR A 75 6.48 8.51 4.13
CA TYR A 75 7.27 7.74 5.11
C TYR A 75 6.91 6.24 5.13
N GLY A 76 5.70 5.90 4.69
CA GLY A 76 5.17 4.54 4.76
C GLY A 76 5.64 3.63 3.64
N VAL A 77 4.88 2.56 3.42
CA VAL A 77 5.19 1.54 2.40
C VAL A 77 3.91 1.10 1.69
N TYR A 78 3.93 1.03 0.36
CA TYR A 78 2.89 0.38 -0.45
C TYR A 78 3.39 -0.91 -1.12
N THR A 79 4.69 -1.14 -1.12
CA THR A 79 5.33 -2.26 -1.80
C THR A 79 6.63 -2.53 -1.08
N ALA A 80 6.85 -3.76 -0.62
CA ALA A 80 8.08 -4.13 0.04
C ALA A 80 8.48 -5.57 -0.22
N LEU A 81 9.79 -5.78 -0.20
CA LEU A 81 10.43 -7.07 -0.06
C LEU A 81 11.11 -7.11 1.30
N VAL A 82 10.68 -8.05 2.14
CA VAL A 82 11.34 -8.42 3.39
C VAL A 82 12.12 -9.71 3.09
N PRO A 83 13.46 -9.64 2.98
CA PRO A 83 14.28 -10.78 2.58
C PRO A 83 13.96 -12.02 3.41
N THR A 84 13.92 -13.16 2.73
CA THR A 84 13.57 -14.49 3.24
C THR A 84 12.18 -14.63 3.87
N LYS A 85 11.48 -13.57 4.27
CA LYS A 85 10.22 -13.67 5.04
C LYS A 85 8.96 -13.53 4.21
N PHE A 86 8.78 -12.41 3.51
CA PHE A 86 7.61 -12.14 2.66
C PHE A 86 7.85 -10.95 1.74
N SER A 87 6.97 -10.81 0.75
CA SER A 87 6.81 -9.56 0.01
C SER A 87 5.37 -9.11 0.08
N LEU A 88 5.12 -7.81 0.04
CA LEU A 88 3.76 -7.26 0.02
C LEU A 88 3.57 -6.17 -1.02
N SER A 89 2.33 -6.00 -1.46
CA SER A 89 1.87 -4.86 -2.24
C SER A 89 0.46 -4.44 -1.83
N TYR A 90 0.18 -3.14 -1.89
CA TYR A 90 -1.12 -2.57 -1.56
C TYR A 90 -1.83 -2.07 -2.83
N ASN A 91 -3.10 -2.47 -2.96
CA ASN A 91 -4.00 -2.01 -4.00
C ASN A 91 -5.15 -1.24 -3.39
N VAL A 92 -5.40 -0.04 -3.90
CA VAL A 92 -6.53 0.77 -3.46
C VAL A 92 -7.85 0.07 -3.75
N ARG A 93 -8.80 0.16 -2.83
CA ARG A 93 -10.18 -0.31 -3.03
C ARG A 93 -11.14 0.87 -3.01
N TYR A 94 -11.90 1.02 -4.08
CA TYR A 94 -12.95 2.03 -4.20
C TYR A 94 -14.29 1.46 -3.71
N SER A 95 -15.09 2.29 -3.05
CA SER A 95 -16.46 1.92 -2.68
C SER A 95 -17.35 1.92 -3.92
N ALA A 96 -18.47 1.19 -3.89
CA ALA A 96 -19.45 1.25 -4.98
C ALA A 96 -19.96 2.68 -5.22
N ASP A 97 -20.01 3.50 -4.17
CA ASP A 97 -20.39 4.91 -4.24
C ASP A 97 -19.34 5.79 -4.93
N SER A 98 -18.06 5.40 -4.94
CA SER A 98 -17.00 6.09 -5.67
C SER A 98 -17.27 6.12 -7.20
N PHE A 99 -18.02 5.15 -7.72
CA PHE A 99 -18.36 5.04 -9.14
C PHE A 99 -19.73 5.65 -9.50
N LYS A 100 -20.52 6.09 -8.51
CA LYS A 100 -21.80 6.75 -8.77
C LYS A 100 -21.53 8.15 -9.30
N SER A 101 -21.81 8.34 -10.59
CA SER A 101 -21.70 9.62 -11.29
C SER A 101 -22.38 10.73 -10.47
N LYS A 102 -21.59 11.69 -9.98
CA LYS A 102 -22.13 12.95 -9.49
C LYS A 102 -22.69 13.72 -10.69
N GLY A 103 -23.96 13.46 -11.01
CA GLY A 103 -24.86 14.32 -11.78
C GLY A 103 -24.35 14.77 -13.16
N GLY A 104 -24.86 14.15 -14.22
CA GLY A 104 -24.77 14.66 -15.59
C GLY A 104 -24.37 13.59 -16.59
N SER A 105 -25.22 13.38 -17.60
CA SER A 105 -24.93 12.55 -18.76
C SER A 105 -23.56 12.89 -19.36
N ASN A 106 -22.79 11.84 -19.70
CA ASN A 106 -21.52 11.86 -20.45
C ASN A 106 -20.20 12.11 -19.70
N LYS A 107 -20.12 11.85 -18.39
CA LYS A 107 -18.81 11.66 -17.74
C LYS A 107 -18.65 10.20 -17.35
N GLY A 108 -17.62 9.55 -17.91
CA GLY A 108 -17.24 8.17 -17.57
C GLY A 108 -16.94 8.02 -16.07
N PRO A 109 -16.66 6.79 -15.60
CA PRO A 109 -16.42 6.53 -14.18
C PRO A 109 -15.41 7.53 -13.61
N SER A 110 -15.80 8.23 -12.53
CA SER A 110 -14.87 9.08 -11.79
C SER A 110 -13.81 8.19 -11.19
N MET A 111 -12.62 8.29 -11.75
CA MET A 111 -11.43 7.54 -11.41
C MET A 111 -10.72 8.06 -10.13
N LEU A 112 -11.27 9.13 -9.54
CA LEU A 112 -10.87 9.69 -8.26
C LEU A 112 -11.81 9.20 -7.16
N ARG A 113 -11.24 8.92 -5.98
CA ARG A 113 -12.02 8.63 -4.78
C ARG A 113 -12.96 9.81 -4.52
N SER A 114 -14.22 9.52 -4.15
CA SER A 114 -15.17 10.59 -3.88
C SER A 114 -14.66 11.48 -2.74
N SER A 115 -14.90 12.80 -2.81
CA SER A 115 -14.46 13.71 -1.72
C SER A 115 -15.01 13.29 -0.37
N THR A 116 -16.21 12.69 -0.33
CA THR A 116 -16.83 12.13 0.87
C THR A 116 -16.03 10.97 1.45
N ASP A 117 -15.54 10.05 0.60
CA ASP A 117 -14.70 8.94 1.03
C ASP A 117 -13.31 9.43 1.48
N ILE A 118 -12.70 10.39 0.77
CA ILE A 118 -11.42 11.00 1.17
C ILE A 118 -11.55 11.63 2.56
N TRP A 119 -12.59 12.44 2.79
CA TRP A 119 -12.83 13.06 4.10
C TRP A 119 -13.17 12.05 5.19
N LYS A 120 -13.79 10.92 4.85
CA LYS A 120 -14.03 9.83 5.79
C LYS A 120 -12.70 9.18 6.19
N ASN A 121 -11.88 8.77 5.23
CA ASN A 121 -10.58 8.15 5.49
C ASN A 121 -9.68 9.06 6.32
N LEU A 122 -9.60 10.35 5.98
CA LEU A 122 -8.78 11.32 6.72
C LEU A 122 -9.27 11.51 8.17
N ARG A 123 -10.58 11.46 8.42
CA ARG A 123 -11.10 11.48 9.79
C ARG A 123 -10.72 10.22 10.56
N LEU A 124 -10.78 9.06 9.90
CA LEU A 124 -10.37 7.79 10.51
C LEU A 124 -8.85 7.74 10.77
N GLU A 125 -8.02 8.43 10.00
CA GLU A 125 -6.59 8.57 10.33
C GLU A 125 -6.33 9.26 11.68
N LEU A 126 -7.27 10.10 12.13
CA LEU A 126 -7.18 10.83 13.39
C LEU A 126 -7.91 10.12 14.54
N ASP A 127 -8.58 9.00 14.25
CA ASP A 127 -9.29 8.20 15.24
C ASP A 127 -8.34 7.16 15.87
N PRO A 128 -8.16 7.16 17.21
CA PRO A 128 -7.23 6.24 17.87
C PRO A 128 -7.62 4.76 17.75
N GLU A 129 -8.86 4.44 17.37
CA GLU A 129 -9.28 3.06 17.12
C GLU A 129 -8.73 2.50 15.79
N TYR A 130 -8.32 3.38 14.87
CA TYR A 130 -7.87 3.01 13.54
C TYR A 130 -6.38 3.29 13.38
N MET A 131 -5.69 2.38 12.70
CA MET A 131 -4.31 2.61 12.26
C MET A 131 -4.33 3.13 10.82
N PRO A 132 -3.66 4.25 10.49
CA PRO A 132 -3.44 4.63 9.12
C PRO A 132 -2.76 3.47 8.38
N PHE A 133 -3.32 3.04 7.24
CA PHE A 133 -2.89 1.79 6.61
C PHE A 133 -1.39 1.84 6.24
N GLN A 134 -0.84 3.01 5.88
CA GLN A 134 0.58 3.18 5.59
C GLN A 134 1.47 2.92 6.80
N ASN A 135 0.98 3.20 8.02
CA ASN A 135 1.66 2.90 9.27
C ASN A 135 1.64 1.40 9.52
N LEU A 136 0.48 0.75 9.34
CA LEU A 136 0.35 -0.70 9.48
C LEU A 136 1.29 -1.45 8.54
N LEU A 137 1.32 -1.06 7.26
CA LEU A 137 2.19 -1.69 6.26
C LEU A 137 3.67 -1.52 6.62
N GLN A 138 4.08 -0.32 7.02
CA GLN A 138 5.45 -0.07 7.43
C GLN A 138 5.81 -0.87 8.69
N ASP A 139 4.94 -0.87 9.71
CA ASP A 139 5.15 -1.61 10.94
C ASP A 139 5.33 -3.10 10.66
N VAL A 140 4.42 -3.72 9.90
CA VAL A 140 4.55 -5.12 9.46
C VAL A 140 5.87 -5.36 8.73
N VAL A 141 6.27 -4.49 7.81
CA VAL A 141 7.53 -4.62 7.06
C VAL A 141 8.76 -4.57 7.96
N VAL A 142 8.76 -3.76 9.01
CA VAL A 142 9.93 -3.59 9.87
C VAL A 142 9.95 -4.53 11.08
N SER A 143 8.80 -5.05 11.51
CA SER A 143 8.68 -5.79 12.76
C SER A 143 8.20 -7.23 12.61
N ALA A 144 7.50 -7.60 11.54
CA ALA A 144 7.04 -8.97 11.38
C ALA A 144 8.19 -9.95 11.13
N GLN A 145 8.10 -11.12 11.77
CA GLN A 145 9.12 -12.16 11.74
C GLN A 145 8.82 -13.28 10.74
N SER A 146 7.56 -13.43 10.32
CA SER A 146 7.15 -14.44 9.34
C SER A 146 6.04 -13.93 8.41
N TYR A 147 5.76 -14.71 7.38
CA TYR A 147 4.60 -14.51 6.50
C TYR A 147 3.28 -14.62 7.28
N GLU A 148 3.16 -15.60 8.16
CA GLU A 148 1.96 -15.86 8.94
C GLU A 148 1.64 -14.69 9.88
N GLU A 149 2.65 -14.18 10.60
CA GLU A 149 2.49 -13.01 11.46
C GLU A 149 2.08 -11.76 10.66
N ALA A 150 2.68 -11.58 9.48
CA ALA A 150 2.31 -10.48 8.60
C ALA A 150 0.83 -10.56 8.19
N VAL A 151 0.36 -11.74 7.73
CA VAL A 151 -1.03 -11.95 7.33
C VAL A 151 -2.00 -11.77 8.50
N GLU A 152 -1.69 -12.31 9.67
CA GLU A 152 -2.51 -12.15 10.88
C GLU A 152 -2.70 -10.66 11.24
N ARG A 153 -1.62 -9.89 11.27
CA ARG A 153 -1.66 -8.47 11.60
C ARG A 153 -2.40 -7.64 10.56
N LEU A 154 -2.19 -7.93 9.28
CA LEU A 154 -2.83 -7.23 8.17
C LEU A 154 -4.34 -7.52 8.08
N SER A 155 -4.79 -8.70 8.52
CA SER A 155 -6.20 -9.10 8.44
C SER A 155 -7.03 -8.70 9.67
N SER A 156 -6.39 -8.45 10.81
CA SER A 156 -7.07 -8.16 12.08
C SER A 156 -7.13 -6.67 12.45
N GLN A 157 -6.17 -5.87 11.97
CA GLN A 157 -6.08 -4.46 12.31
C GLN A 157 -7.17 -3.61 11.62
N LYS A 158 -7.85 -2.76 12.40
CA LYS A 158 -8.74 -1.73 11.83
C LYS A 158 -7.91 -0.66 11.12
N ILE A 159 -8.24 -0.41 9.85
CA ILE A 159 -7.55 0.56 8.99
C ILE A 159 -8.47 1.69 8.53
N ASN A 160 -7.89 2.87 8.30
CA ASN A 160 -8.60 4.09 7.93
C ASN A 160 -9.25 4.06 6.53
N ALA A 161 -8.71 3.26 5.62
CA ALA A 161 -9.14 3.22 4.23
C ALA A 161 -9.26 1.77 3.72
N PRO A 162 -10.28 1.45 2.89
CA PRO A 162 -10.38 0.12 2.30
C PRO A 162 -9.28 -0.10 1.25
N GLY A 163 -8.73 -1.31 1.23
CA GLY A 163 -7.72 -1.73 0.26
C GLY A 163 -7.57 -3.25 0.24
N TYR A 164 -6.78 -3.72 -0.72
CA TYR A 164 -6.31 -5.10 -0.80
C TYR A 164 -4.83 -5.12 -0.48
N VAL A 165 -4.41 -6.01 0.42
CA VAL A 165 -2.98 -6.27 0.67
C VAL A 165 -2.67 -7.65 0.12
N ILE A 166 -1.81 -7.67 -0.90
CA ILE A 166 -1.34 -8.90 -1.51
C ILE A 166 -0.02 -9.24 -0.84
N VAL A 167 0.11 -10.44 -0.29
CA VAL A 167 1.31 -10.91 0.41
C VAL A 167 1.76 -12.22 -0.23
N ALA A 168 3.07 -12.38 -0.42
CA ALA A 168 3.64 -13.62 -0.95
C ALA A 168 4.68 -14.19 0.02
N ASN A 169 4.57 -15.50 0.28
CA ASN A 169 5.54 -16.26 1.06
C ASN A 169 6.65 -16.80 0.11
N PRO A 170 7.91 -16.38 0.25
CA PRO A 170 9.02 -16.90 -0.57
C PRO A 170 9.44 -18.33 -0.17
N GLN A 171 8.99 -18.82 0.99
CA GLN A 171 9.31 -20.13 1.52
C GLN A 171 8.12 -21.06 1.29
N LEU A 172 8.02 -21.65 0.09
CA LEU A 172 7.01 -22.67 -0.18
C LEU A 172 7.60 -24.08 -0.07
N ALA A 173 6.92 -24.92 0.71
CA ALA A 173 6.87 -26.36 0.51
C ALA A 173 5.79 -26.65 -0.52
N SER A 174 6.07 -27.60 -1.43
CA SER A 174 5.32 -28.07 -2.61
C SER A 174 3.94 -27.44 -2.96
N PRO A 175 3.64 -27.16 -4.25
CA PRO A 175 2.38 -26.55 -4.72
C PRO A 175 1.08 -27.27 -4.29
N SER A 176 1.16 -28.53 -3.85
CA SER A 176 0.02 -29.36 -3.47
C SER A 176 -0.52 -29.15 -2.06
N GLU A 177 0.20 -28.46 -1.16
CA GLU A 177 -0.15 -28.44 0.28
C GLU A 177 -0.78 -27.13 0.78
N LYS A 178 -0.71 -26.02 0.03
CA LYS A 178 -1.14 -24.71 0.55
C LYS A 178 -1.82 -23.85 -0.51
N TYR A 179 -2.98 -24.26 -1.02
CA TYR A 179 -3.92 -23.29 -1.57
C TYR A 179 -4.42 -22.40 -0.42
N GLY A 180 -3.69 -21.30 -0.21
CA GLY A 180 -3.99 -20.25 0.74
C GLY A 180 -5.32 -19.59 0.38
N GLN A 181 -6.17 -19.45 1.39
CA GLN A 181 -7.36 -18.64 1.33
C GLN A 181 -6.95 -17.19 0.99
N GLY A 182 -7.38 -16.69 -0.16
CA GLY A 182 -7.40 -15.25 -0.39
C GLY A 182 -8.35 -14.63 0.62
N VAL A 183 -7.84 -13.81 1.53
CA VAL A 183 -8.69 -12.98 2.38
C VAL A 183 -9.18 -11.82 1.51
N VAL A 184 -10.48 -11.82 1.20
CA VAL A 184 -11.20 -10.76 0.49
C VAL A 184 -11.57 -9.64 1.44
#